data_AF-A0A3P6FKB4-F1
#
_entry.id   AF-A0A3P6FKB4-F1
#
_cell.length_a   1.000
_cell.length_b   1.000
_cell.length_c   1.000
_cell.angle_alpha   90.00
_cell.angle_beta   90.00
_cell.angle_gamma   90.00
#
_symmetry.space_group_name_H-M   'P 1'
#
loop_
_entity.id
_entity.type
_entity.pdbx_description
1 polymer ?
#
loop_
_entity_poly.entity_id
_entity_poly.type
_entity_poly.pdbx_seq_one_letter_code
_entity_poly.pdbx_strand_id
1 'polypeptide(L)'
;MLRKLTKAAIYGDKAEKEETEMVSSQEYTLMEKRMAELEEKCRSLKNQQAAVSSPEKEQILTAALSRVEELELQLSETKKTLEEATARQQEILSYTEGVKKKKKIYFCLQCFGF
;
A
#
# COMPACT_ATOMS: atom_id res chain seq x y z
N MET A 1 -32.91 3.95 -50.67
CA MET A 1 -33.28 2.65 -51.27
C MET A 1 -33.39 1.61 -50.17
N LEU A 2 -34.58 1.02 -49.97
CA LEU A 2 -34.78 -0.13 -49.10
C LEU A 2 -34.21 -1.39 -49.76
N ARG A 3 -33.30 -2.10 -49.09
CA ARG A 3 -32.95 -3.47 -49.46
C ARG A 3 -34.02 -4.39 -48.87
N LYS A 4 -34.92 -4.88 -49.72
CA LYS A 4 -35.88 -5.93 -49.33
C LYS A 4 -35.12 -7.25 -49.21
N LEU A 5 -35.10 -7.83 -48.01
CA LEU A 5 -34.62 -9.19 -47.79
C LEU A 5 -35.75 -10.15 -48.18
N THR A 6 -35.52 -10.86 -49.27
CA THR A 6 -36.41 -11.87 -49.83
C THR A 6 -36.47 -13.06 -48.87
N LYS A 7 -37.69 -13.35 -48.42
CA LYS A 7 -38.06 -14.49 -47.60
C LYS A 7 -38.07 -15.74 -48.48
N ALA A 8 -36.98 -16.52 -48.46
CA ALA A 8 -36.96 -17.85 -49.04
C ALA A 8 -35.88 -18.73 -48.38
N ALA A 9 -36.35 -19.88 -47.90
CA ALA A 9 -35.62 -21.13 -47.76
C ALA A 9 -34.37 -21.14 -46.87
N ILE A 10 -34.58 -21.28 -45.56
CA ILE A 10 -33.67 -22.10 -44.75
C ILE A 10 -34.54 -23.04 -43.93
N TYR A 11 -34.30 -24.34 -44.14
CA TYR A 11 -34.84 -25.50 -43.47
C TYR A 11 -36.22 -26.01 -43.87
N GLY A 12 -36.17 -26.96 -44.82
CA GLY A 12 -37.21 -27.96 -45.03
C GLY A 12 -37.25 -28.97 -43.89
N ASP A 13 -38.44 -29.53 -43.78
CA ASP A 13 -38.89 -30.64 -42.96
C ASP A 13 -37.90 -31.81 -42.88
N LYS A 14 -37.35 -32.04 -41.68
CA LYS A 14 -37.05 -33.37 -41.12
C LYS A 14 -37.23 -33.31 -39.60
N ALA A 15 -38.14 -34.16 -39.14
CA ALA A 15 -38.46 -34.38 -37.74
C ALA A 15 -37.23 -34.73 -36.88
N GLU A 16 -37.14 -34.01 -35.76
CA GLU A 16 -36.91 -34.52 -34.40
C GLU A 16 -35.67 -35.40 -34.13
N LYS A 17 -34.64 -34.76 -33.57
CA LYS A 17 -34.26 -34.91 -32.14
C LYS A 17 -33.13 -33.92 -31.83
N GLU A 18 -33.48 -32.63 -31.81
CA GLU A 18 -32.78 -31.73 -30.91
C GLU A 18 -33.56 -31.84 -29.60
N GLU A 19 -33.04 -32.65 -28.68
CA GLU A 19 -33.48 -32.66 -27.30
C GLU A 19 -33.08 -31.29 -26.73
N THR A 20 -33.86 -30.27 -27.08
CA THR A 20 -34.08 -29.15 -26.18
C THR A 20 -34.79 -29.78 -24.99
N GLU A 21 -34.01 -30.35 -24.08
CA GLU A 21 -34.48 -30.73 -22.76
C GLU A 21 -35.24 -29.52 -22.24
N MET A 22 -36.56 -29.63 -22.24
CA MET A 22 -37.43 -28.57 -21.78
C MET A 22 -37.16 -28.46 -20.29
N VAL A 23 -36.24 -27.57 -19.91
CA VAL A 23 -35.91 -27.28 -18.53
C VAL A 23 -37.22 -27.15 -17.79
N SER A 24 -37.40 -27.96 -16.75
CA SER A 24 -38.63 -27.95 -15.98
C SER A 24 -38.88 -26.51 -15.54
N SER A 25 -40.13 -26.05 -15.60
CA SER A 25 -40.48 -24.69 -15.15
C SER A 25 -39.94 -24.40 -13.75
N GLN A 26 -39.83 -25.43 -12.90
CA GLN A 26 -39.22 -25.33 -11.57
C GLN A 26 -37.71 -25.08 -11.62
N GLU A 27 -36.97 -25.76 -12.50
CA GLU A 27 -35.52 -25.57 -12.69
C GLU A 27 -35.22 -24.18 -13.25
N TYR A 28 -36.05 -23.69 -14.18
CA TYR A 28 -35.93 -22.33 -14.71
C TYR A 28 -36.14 -21.28 -13.60
N THR A 29 -37.19 -21.42 -12.79
CA THR A 29 -37.43 -20.51 -11.65
C THR A 29 -36.32 -20.59 -10.58
N LEU A 30 -35.74 -21.77 -10.34
CA LEU A 30 -34.59 -21.89 -9.44
C LEU A 30 -33.33 -21.21 -10.00
N MET A 31 -33.09 -21.33 -11.31
CA MET A 31 -32.00 -20.65 -12.00
C MET A 31 -32.17 -19.12 -11.91
N GLU A 32 -33.36 -18.59 -12.16
CA GLU A 32 -33.66 -17.15 -12.04
C GLU A 32 -33.37 -16.61 -10.64
N LYS A 33 -33.81 -17.33 -9.59
CA LYS A 33 -33.52 -16.94 -8.20
C LYS A 33 -32.03 -16.92 -7.90
N ARG A 34 -31.31 -17.97 -8.30
CA ARG A 34 -29.85 -18.05 -8.11
C ARG A 34 -29.13 -16.94 -8.87
N MET A 35 -29.57 -16.62 -10.09
CA MET A 35 -29.01 -15.53 -10.89
C MET A 35 -29.25 -14.18 -10.24
N ALA A 36 -30.47 -13.91 -9.74
CA ALA A 36 -30.78 -12.68 -9.03
C ALA A 36 -29.92 -12.50 -7.76
N GLU A 37 -29.75 -13.57 -6.98
CA GLU A 37 -28.87 -13.57 -5.79
C GLU A 37 -27.40 -13.32 -6.16
N LEU A 38 -26.91 -13.92 -7.24
CA LEU A 38 -25.55 -13.72 -7.71
C LEU A 38 -25.32 -12.31 -8.20
N GLU A 39 -26.27 -11.73 -8.94
CA GLU A 39 -26.21 -10.34 -9.37
C GLU A 39 -26.20 -9.37 -8.18
N GLU A 40 -26.99 -9.64 -7.15
CA GLU A 40 -26.98 -8.85 -5.92
C GLU A 40 -25.62 -8.93 -5.21
N LYS A 41 -25.07 -10.13 -5.03
CA LYS A 41 -23.73 -10.32 -4.45
C LYS A 41 -22.67 -9.59 -5.26
N CYS A 42 -22.72 -9.67 -6.60
CA CYS A 42 -21.81 -8.94 -7.48
C CYS A 42 -21.93 -7.43 -7.33
N ARG A 43 -23.15 -6.88 -7.23
CA ARG A 43 -23.38 -5.45 -6.96
C ARG A 43 -22.80 -5.04 -5.60
N SER A 44 -23.03 -5.83 -4.56
CA SER A 44 -22.48 -5.55 -3.23
C SER A 44 -20.94 -5.55 -3.22
N LEU A 45 -20.31 -6.53 -3.87
CA LEU A 45 -18.84 -6.59 -4.00
C LEU A 45 -18.29 -5.38 -4.78
N LYS A 46 -18.95 -5.00 -5.87
CA LYS A 46 -18.55 -3.82 -6.66
C LYS A 46 -18.64 -2.53 -5.85
N ASN A 47 -19.70 -2.36 -5.06
CA ASN A 47 -19.88 -1.20 -4.19
C ASN A 47 -18.83 -1.17 -3.07
N GLN A 48 -18.50 -2.32 -2.48
CA GLN A 48 -17.42 -2.43 -1.51
C GLN A 48 -16.07 -2.06 -2.10
N GLN A 49 -15.75 -2.57 -3.30
CA GLN A 49 -14.50 -2.23 -3.99
C GLN A 49 -14.40 -0.74 -4.29
N ALA A 50 -15.48 -0.12 -4.78
CA ALA A 50 -15.52 1.32 -5.04
C ALA A 50 -15.33 2.16 -3.75
N ALA A 51 -15.82 1.67 -2.61
CA ALA A 51 -15.61 2.34 -1.33
C ALA A 51 -14.16 2.24 -0.83
N VAL A 52 -13.42 1.19 -1.17
CA VAL A 52 -12.00 1.01 -0.79
C VAL A 52 -11.08 1.77 -1.76
N SER A 53 -11.34 1.69 -3.05
CA SER A 53 -10.57 2.35 -4.12
C SER A 53 -11.06 3.78 -4.41
N SER A 54 -11.60 4.47 -3.41
CA SER A 54 -12.00 5.87 -3.58
C SER A 54 -10.73 6.75 -3.77
N PRO A 55 -10.69 7.65 -4.77
CA PRO A 55 -9.55 8.52 -5.01
C PRO A 55 -9.10 9.34 -3.80
N GLU A 56 -10.03 9.71 -2.92
CA GLU A 56 -9.74 10.43 -1.68
C GLU A 56 -8.91 9.56 -0.70
N LYS A 57 -9.26 8.27 -0.56
CA LYS A 57 -8.52 7.36 0.31
C LYS A 57 -7.11 7.10 -0.23
N GLU A 58 -6.97 6.95 -1.54
CA GLU A 58 -5.67 6.79 -2.19
C GLU A 58 -4.78 8.03 -2.00
N GLN A 59 -5.36 9.24 -2.10
CA GLN A 59 -4.63 10.49 -1.82
C GLN A 59 -4.18 10.58 -0.36
N ILE A 60 -5.04 10.25 0.60
CA ILE A 60 -4.69 10.25 2.03
C ILE A 60 -3.56 9.24 2.30
N LEU A 61 -3.66 8.05 1.73
CA LEU A 61 -2.62 7.02 1.87
C LEU A 61 -1.28 7.50 1.29
N THR A 62 -1.31 8.09 0.11
CA THR A 62 -0.10 8.62 -0.55
C THR A 62 0.53 9.74 0.30
N ALA A 63 -0.26 10.68 0.79
CA ALA A 63 0.21 11.75 1.65
C ALA A 63 0.80 11.23 2.98
N ALA A 64 0.15 10.22 3.58
CA ALA A 64 0.65 9.58 4.80
C ALA A 64 2.00 8.88 4.56
N LEU A 65 2.14 8.15 3.45
CA LEU A 65 3.39 7.50 3.07
C LEU A 65 4.52 8.52 2.87
N SER A 66 4.28 9.57 2.07
CA SER A 66 5.28 10.62 1.86
C SER A 66 5.69 11.31 3.16
N ARG A 67 4.75 11.50 4.10
CA ARG A 67 5.07 12.07 5.41
C ARG A 67 5.92 11.12 6.26
N VAL A 68 5.64 9.82 6.22
CA VAL A 68 6.45 8.81 6.92
C VAL A 68 7.88 8.80 6.36
N GLU A 69 8.03 8.78 5.03
CA GLU A 69 9.34 8.82 4.38
C GLU A 69 10.15 10.06 4.78
N GLU A 70 9.52 11.24 4.80
CA GLU A 70 10.17 12.48 5.23
C GLU A 70 10.59 12.41 6.70
N LEU A 71 9.73 11.88 7.57
CA LEU A 71 10.03 11.73 9.00
C LEU A 71 11.17 10.74 9.25
N GLU A 72 11.21 9.63 8.51
CA GLU A 72 12.29 8.65 8.57
C GLU A 72 13.64 9.25 8.15
N LEU A 73 13.64 10.07 7.09
CA LEU A 73 14.82 10.81 6.67
C LEU A 73 15.29 11.78 7.76
N GLN A 74 14.39 12.63 8.27
CA GLN A 74 14.70 13.60 9.33
C GLN A 74 15.22 12.92 10.60
N LEU A 75 14.65 11.78 10.97
CA LEU A 75 15.09 11.00 12.12
C LEU A 75 16.52 10.45 11.92
N SER A 76 16.81 9.94 10.72
CA SER A 76 18.15 9.45 10.35
C SER A 76 19.20 10.58 10.40
N GLU A 77 18.89 11.73 9.81
CA GLU A 77 19.77 12.91 9.82
C GLU A 77 20.00 13.45 11.24
N THR A 78 18.95 13.51 12.05
CA THR A 78 19.04 13.95 13.45
C THR A 78 19.87 12.97 14.28
N LYS A 79 19.69 11.66 14.06
CA LYS A 79 20.50 10.63 14.72
C LYS A 79 21.97 10.77 14.37
N LYS A 80 22.30 10.94 13.08
CA LYS A 80 23.68 11.18 12.64
C LYS A 80 24.28 12.43 13.30
N THR A 81 23.53 13.52 13.32
CA THR A 81 23.97 14.78 13.95
C THR A 81 24.23 14.59 15.46
N LEU A 82 23.38 13.79 16.13
CA LEU A 82 23.56 13.46 17.55
C LEU A 82 24.80 12.61 17.80
N GLU A 83 25.05 11.61 16.96
CA GLU A 83 26.25 10.77 17.03
C GLU A 83 27.53 11.62 16.83
N GLU A 84 27.53 12.50 15.83
CA GLU A 84 28.64 13.44 15.60
C GLU A 84 28.86 14.40 16.77
N ALA A 85 27.79 14.96 17.35
CA ALA A 85 27.88 15.82 18.52
C ALA A 85 28.43 15.06 19.74
N THR A 86 28.03 13.80 19.92
CA THR A 86 28.51 12.94 21.00
C THR A 86 30.00 12.64 20.84
N ALA A 87 30.46 12.34 19.62
CA ALA A 87 31.88 12.15 19.34
C ALA A 87 32.71 13.40 19.68
N ARG A 88 32.24 14.59 19.27
CA ARG A 88 32.88 15.87 19.63
C ARG A 88 32.94 16.10 21.14
N GLN A 89 31.88 15.74 21.87
CA GLN A 89 31.87 15.83 23.34
C GLN A 89 32.96 14.93 23.96
N GLN A 90 33.12 13.70 23.47
CA GLN A 90 34.16 12.78 23.94
C GLN A 90 35.57 13.31 23.66
N GLU A 91 35.80 13.89 22.48
CA GLU A 91 37.07 14.53 22.14
C GLU A 91 37.40 15.67 23.11
N ILE A 92 36.43 16.58 23.36
CA ILE A 92 36.61 17.70 24.30
C ILE A 92 36.91 17.19 25.71
N LEU A 93 36.18 16.17 26.19
CA LEU A 93 36.42 15.58 27.50
C LEU A 93 37.86 15.05 27.59
N SER A 94 38.31 14.27 26.61
CA SER A 94 39.67 13.73 26.57
C SER A 94 40.74 14.84 26.58
N TYR A 95 40.52 15.93 25.84
CA TYR A 95 41.40 17.09 25.83
C TYR A 95 41.47 17.76 27.20
N THR A 96 40.32 18.02 27.84
CA THR A 96 40.29 18.66 29.16
C THR A 96 40.98 17.82 30.23
N GLU A 97 40.86 16.49 30.18
CA GLU A 97 41.58 15.59 31.07
C GLU A 97 43.10 15.64 30.85
N GLY A 98 43.54 15.65 29.59
CA GLY A 98 44.95 15.82 29.23
C GLY A 98 45.52 17.14 29.77
N VAL A 99 44.78 18.24 29.63
CA VAL A 99 45.17 19.55 30.17
C VAL A 99 45.22 19.53 31.70
N LYS A 100 44.24 18.92 32.38
CA LYS A 100 44.24 18.77 33.84
C LYS A 100 45.44 17.98 34.35
N LYS A 101 45.79 16.87 33.68
CA LYS A 101 46.99 16.06 33.99
C LYS A 101 48.27 16.88 33.84
N LYS A 102 48.43 17.60 32.72
CA LYS A 102 49.60 18.47 32.50
C LYS A 102 49.72 19.56 33.57
N LYS A 103 48.63 20.22 33.95
CA LYS A 103 48.61 21.23 35.04
C LYS A 103 49.05 20.64 36.38
N LYS A 104 48.59 19.44 36.73
CA LYS A 104 49.02 18.75 37.96
C LYS A 104 50.52 18.44 37.95
N ILE A 105 51.06 17.98 36.82
CA ILE A 105 52.50 17.71 36.67
C ILE A 105 53.29 19.00 36.83
N TYR A 106 52.89 20.07 36.16
CA TYR A 106 53.55 21.38 36.26
C TYR A 106 53.55 21.90 37.71
N PHE A 107 52.42 21.84 38.39
CA PHE A 107 52.32 22.23 39.79
C PHE A 107 53.20 21.37 40.70
N CYS A 108 53.26 20.05 40.46
CA CYS A 108 54.13 19.14 41.22
C CYS A 108 55.61 19.49 41.03
N LEU A 109 56.07 19.69 39.79
CA LEU A 109 57.45 20.08 39.49
C LEU A 109 57.82 21.40 40.19
N GLN A 110 56.90 22.37 40.16
CA GLN A 110 57.11 23.68 40.79
C GLN A 110 57.15 23.61 42.33
N CYS A 111 56.42 22.69 42.95
CA CYS A 111 56.46 22.47 44.41
C CYS A 111 57.69 21.69 44.88
N PHE A 112 58.26 20.82 44.05
CA PHE A 112 59.41 19.97 44.40
C PHE A 112 60.77 20.52 43.90
N GLY A 113 60.80 21.68 43.25
CA GLY A 113 62.02 22.43 42.98
C GLY A 113 62.98 21.78 41.97
N PHE A 114 62.44 21.20 40.88
CA PHE A 114 63.22 20.87 39.67
C PHE A 114 63.20 22.01 38.67
#